data_AF-A0A9E5QXU8-F1
#
_entry.id   AF-A0A9E5QXU8-F1
#
_cell.length_a   1.000
_cell.length_b   1.000
_cell.length_c   1.000
_cell.angle_alpha   90.00
_cell.angle_beta   90.00
_cell.angle_gamma   90.00
#
_symmetry.space_group_name_H-M   'P 1'
#
loop_
_entity.id
_entity.type
_entity.pdbx_description
1 polymer ?
#
loop_
_entity_poly.entity_id
_entity_poly.type
_entity_poly.pdbx_seq_one_letter_code
_entity_poly.pdbx_strand_id
1 'polypeptide(L)'
;MKKNTALVIIPLLLFGYVQAQVRPCGQPIADYLFQQRRSIVNQPVADAQKLIRAKKAVEENCLTSVQIRDLAQLFQSEEARLDFARHAFFYAFDQDNYYEVYNAFARFSNAFRLHDYVLSQRNPVFNPTPGNPGNPGNPTFPPVSNPVPNLIFRPMTTRITMAIRALKIVISR
;
A
#
# COMPACT_ATOMS: atom_id res chain seq x y z
N MET A 1 49.31 -32.36 21.59
CA MET A 1 48.40 -31.27 22.02
C MET A 1 47.87 -30.55 20.79
N LYS A 2 46.71 -30.93 20.25
CA LYS A 2 46.00 -30.15 19.20
C LYS A 2 44.63 -29.78 19.78
N LYS A 3 44.43 -28.48 20.03
CA LYS A 3 43.24 -27.92 20.67
C LYS A 3 42.07 -27.95 19.68
N ASN A 4 41.01 -28.66 20.07
CA ASN A 4 39.71 -28.77 19.41
C ASN A 4 39.01 -27.40 19.31
N THR A 5 39.36 -26.63 18.30
CA THR A 5 38.71 -25.35 17.95
C THR A 5 37.50 -25.53 17.02
N ALA A 6 37.26 -26.73 16.51
CA ALA A 6 36.18 -27.00 15.55
C ALA A 6 34.77 -27.07 16.17
N LEU A 7 34.65 -27.23 17.50
CA LEU A 7 33.37 -27.54 18.14
C LEU A 7 32.47 -26.32 18.41
N VAL A 8 32.98 -25.10 18.22
CA VAL A 8 32.25 -23.84 18.54
C VAL A 8 31.72 -23.13 17.29
N ILE A 9 32.08 -23.57 16.07
CA ILE A 9 31.68 -22.90 14.81
C ILE A 9 30.31 -23.39 14.31
N ILE A 10 29.90 -24.61 14.68
CA ILE A 10 28.68 -25.27 14.20
C ILE A 10 27.38 -24.58 14.68
N PRO A 11 27.27 -24.00 15.90
CA PRO A 11 26.05 -23.29 16.31
C PRO A 11 25.90 -21.90 15.65
N LEU A 12 27.00 -21.29 15.20
CA LEU A 12 27.03 -19.94 14.59
C LEU A 12 26.52 -19.92 13.15
N LEU A 13 26.56 -21.04 12.44
CA LEU A 13 26.07 -21.15 11.07
C LEU A 13 24.57 -21.42 10.96
N LEU A 14 23.89 -21.76 12.06
CA LEU A 14 22.44 -22.01 12.08
C LEU A 14 21.60 -20.79 12.50
N PHE A 15 22.20 -19.80 13.16
CA PHE A 15 21.52 -18.53 13.52
C PHE A 15 21.45 -17.52 12.37
N GLY A 16 22.09 -17.80 11.23
CA GLY A 16 22.23 -16.86 10.10
C GLY A 16 21.05 -16.81 9.12
N TYR A 17 20.07 -17.70 9.23
CA TYR A 17 18.95 -17.73 8.29
C TYR A 17 17.74 -16.96 8.85
N VAL A 18 17.94 -15.69 9.17
CA VAL A 18 16.79 -14.76 9.28
C VAL A 18 16.32 -14.47 7.86
N GLN A 19 15.59 -15.42 7.28
CA GLN A 19 14.83 -15.18 6.06
C GLN A 19 13.75 -14.18 6.43
N ALA A 20 13.84 -12.96 5.89
CA ALA A 20 12.79 -11.95 5.95
C ALA A 20 11.59 -12.47 5.13
N GLN A 21 10.79 -13.34 5.73
CA GLN A 21 9.55 -13.83 5.16
C GLN A 21 8.58 -12.65 5.15
N VAL A 22 8.20 -12.17 3.96
CA VAL A 22 7.13 -11.18 3.78
C VAL A 22 5.87 -11.79 4.39
N ARG A 23 5.55 -11.40 5.63
CA ARG A 23 4.38 -11.92 6.32
C ARG A 23 3.14 -11.41 5.59
N PRO A 24 2.21 -12.29 5.18
CA PRO A 24 0.92 -11.84 4.68
C PRO A 24 0.29 -10.91 5.72
N CYS A 25 -0.20 -9.75 5.27
CA CYS A 25 -0.77 -8.78 6.19
C CYS A 25 -2.03 -9.33 6.87
N GLY A 26 -1.90 -9.70 8.15
CA GLY A 26 -2.98 -10.31 8.92
C GLY A 26 -3.94 -9.30 9.56
N GLN A 27 -3.45 -8.11 9.93
CA GLN A 27 -4.25 -7.05 10.55
C GLN A 27 -3.66 -5.67 10.24
N PRO A 28 -4.50 -4.64 9.97
CA PRO A 28 -4.01 -3.29 9.79
C PRO A 28 -3.55 -2.69 11.12
N ILE A 29 -2.64 -1.74 11.08
CA ILE A 29 -2.24 -1.02 12.29
C ILE A 29 -3.38 -0.16 12.85
N ALA A 30 -3.34 0.04 14.17
CA ALA A 30 -4.25 0.94 14.86
C ALA A 30 -4.08 2.40 14.39
N ASP A 31 -5.17 3.16 14.36
CA ASP A 31 -5.19 4.54 13.85
C ASP A 31 -4.19 5.46 14.55
N TYR A 32 -4.02 5.34 15.87
CA TYR A 32 -3.07 6.19 16.61
C TYR A 32 -1.62 5.96 16.13
N LEU A 33 -1.26 4.70 15.86
CA LEU A 33 0.06 4.31 15.38
C LEU A 33 0.25 4.80 13.94
N PHE A 34 -0.79 4.70 13.11
CA PHE A 34 -0.77 5.29 11.78
C PHE A 34 -0.52 6.79 11.82
N GLN A 35 -1.21 7.55 12.67
CA GLN A 35 -0.98 8.99 12.81
C GLN A 35 0.45 9.30 13.27
N GLN A 36 1.02 8.49 14.17
CA GLN A 36 2.41 8.62 14.57
C GLN A 36 3.36 8.42 13.38
N ARG A 37 3.20 7.35 12.60
CA ARG A 37 4.02 7.10 11.39
C ARG A 37 3.84 8.20 10.36
N ARG A 38 2.61 8.65 10.12
CA ARG A 38 2.28 9.74 9.20
C ARG A 38 2.97 11.04 9.59
N SER A 39 3.05 11.37 10.89
CA SER A 39 3.73 12.58 11.36
C SER A 39 5.24 12.57 11.04
N ILE A 40 5.89 11.40 11.12
CA ILE A 40 7.31 11.23 10.80
C ILE A 40 7.55 11.42 9.29
N VAL A 41 6.64 10.91 8.46
CA VAL A 41 6.69 11.07 7.00
C VAL A 41 6.38 12.51 6.58
N ASN A 42 5.45 13.18 7.25
CA ASN A 42 4.99 14.54 6.90
C ASN A 42 5.92 15.66 7.39
N GLN A 43 7.12 15.36 7.88
CA GLN A 43 8.09 16.40 8.21
C GLN A 43 8.45 17.23 6.95
N PRO A 44 8.81 18.52 7.11
CA PRO A 44 9.11 19.42 5.99
C PRO A 44 10.49 19.10 5.38
N VAL A 45 10.60 17.94 4.75
CA VAL A 45 11.78 17.44 4.05
C VAL A 45 11.44 17.16 2.59
N ALA A 46 12.47 17.06 1.75
CA ALA A 46 12.31 16.74 0.34
C ALA A 46 11.64 15.37 0.12
N ASP A 47 10.93 15.22 -0.99
CA ASP A 47 10.19 13.99 -1.33
C ASP A 47 11.08 12.74 -1.30
N ALA A 48 12.34 12.84 -1.72
CA ALA A 48 13.30 11.72 -1.67
C ALA A 48 13.48 11.17 -0.23
N GLN A 49 13.58 12.06 0.77
CA GLN A 49 13.68 11.66 2.17
C GLN A 49 12.34 11.17 2.72
N LYS A 50 11.22 11.81 2.35
CA LYS A 50 9.88 11.33 2.70
C LYS A 50 9.65 9.92 2.18
N LEU A 51 10.13 9.62 0.96
CA LEU A 51 9.92 8.35 0.27
C LEU A 51 10.60 7.22 1.04
N ILE A 52 11.85 7.44 1.46
CA ILE A 52 12.58 6.48 2.30
C ILE A 52 11.80 6.19 3.60
N ARG A 53 11.28 7.23 4.25
CA ARG A 53 10.51 7.09 5.50
C ARG A 53 9.18 6.37 5.30
N ALA A 54 8.48 6.70 4.22
CA ALA A 54 7.19 6.12 3.89
C ALA A 54 7.33 4.64 3.50
N LYS A 55 8.34 4.28 2.71
CA LYS A 55 8.67 2.88 2.37
C LYS A 55 8.94 2.06 3.64
N LYS A 56 9.81 2.55 4.53
CA LYS A 56 10.03 1.91 5.83
C LYS A 56 8.74 1.78 6.65
N ALA A 57 7.90 2.81 6.67
CA ALA A 57 6.65 2.79 7.41
C ALA A 57 5.69 1.69 6.91
N VAL A 58 5.64 1.39 5.61
CA VAL A 58 4.80 0.30 5.07
C VAL A 58 5.48 -1.06 5.16
N GLU A 59 6.81 -1.13 5.06
CA GLU A 59 7.56 -2.38 5.25
C GLU A 59 7.40 -2.94 6.67
N GLU A 60 7.34 -2.07 7.67
CA GLU A 60 7.20 -2.44 9.09
C GLU A 60 5.75 -2.63 9.54
N ASN A 61 4.75 -2.23 8.72
CA ASN A 61 3.36 -2.13 9.16
C ASN A 61 2.38 -2.48 8.03
N CYS A 62 1.36 -3.24 8.35
CA CYS A 62 0.24 -3.46 7.44
C CYS A 62 -0.71 -2.27 7.46
N LEU A 63 -0.91 -1.64 6.30
CA LEU A 63 -1.76 -0.47 6.16
C LEU A 63 -3.00 -0.80 5.32
N THR A 64 -4.11 -0.13 5.60
CA THR A 64 -5.24 -0.13 4.67
C THR A 64 -4.92 0.68 3.41
N SER A 65 -5.60 0.39 2.31
CA SER A 65 -5.49 1.11 1.04
C SER A 65 -5.80 2.60 1.22
N VAL A 66 -6.75 2.92 2.11
CA VAL A 66 -7.07 4.30 2.53
C VAL A 66 -5.89 4.98 3.24
N GLN A 67 -5.25 4.31 4.19
CA GLN A 67 -4.06 4.83 4.87
C GLN A 67 -2.88 5.02 3.91
N ILE A 68 -2.70 4.12 2.95
CA ILE A 68 -1.67 4.23 1.92
C ILE A 68 -1.94 5.43 1.02
N ARG A 69 -3.19 5.65 0.59
CA ARG A 69 -3.60 6.85 -0.15
C ARG A 69 -3.23 8.13 0.61
N ASP A 70 -3.55 8.18 1.90
CA ASP A 70 -3.32 9.36 2.74
C ASP A 70 -1.81 9.62 2.96
N LEU A 71 -0.97 8.59 2.96
CA LEU A 71 0.50 8.73 2.94
C LEU A 71 1.01 9.20 1.57
N ALA A 72 0.46 8.66 0.48
CA ALA A 72 0.83 9.07 -0.87
C ALA A 72 0.54 10.56 -1.09
N GLN A 73 -0.54 11.10 -0.54
CA GLN A 73 -0.86 12.53 -0.65
C GLN A 73 0.14 13.47 0.05
N LEU A 74 1.07 12.95 0.87
CA LEU A 74 2.10 13.77 1.53
C LEU A 74 3.26 14.17 0.61
N PHE A 75 3.38 13.54 -0.56
CA PHE A 75 4.40 13.86 -1.55
C PHE A 75 3.96 15.01 -2.45
N GLN A 76 4.90 15.88 -2.81
CA GLN A 76 4.64 17.00 -3.72
C GLN A 76 4.65 16.55 -5.18
N SER A 77 5.63 15.72 -5.55
CA SER A 77 5.80 15.16 -6.90
C SER A 77 4.93 13.92 -7.09
N GLU A 78 4.31 13.80 -8.26
CA GLU A 78 3.51 12.61 -8.57
C GLU A 78 4.37 11.38 -8.85
N GLU A 79 5.60 11.59 -9.29
CA GLU A 79 6.58 10.53 -9.47
C GLU A 79 6.88 9.84 -8.13
N ALA A 80 7.04 10.60 -7.04
CA ALA A 80 7.21 10.02 -5.71
C ALA A 80 5.93 9.33 -5.21
N ARG A 81 4.74 9.89 -5.49
CA ARG A 81 3.45 9.23 -5.19
C ARG A 81 3.36 7.86 -5.85
N LEU A 82 3.71 7.78 -7.13
CA LEU A 82 3.64 6.56 -7.92
C LEU A 82 4.68 5.54 -7.46
N ASP A 83 5.90 5.99 -7.14
CA ASP A 83 6.93 5.10 -6.64
C ASP A 83 6.58 4.52 -5.26
N PHE A 84 6.06 5.35 -4.37
CA PHE A 84 5.56 4.90 -3.07
C PHE A 84 4.39 3.93 -3.22
N ALA A 85 3.38 4.26 -4.02
CA ALA A 85 2.18 3.43 -4.16
C ALA A 85 2.51 2.05 -4.73
N ARG A 86 3.36 1.95 -5.76
CA ARG A 86 3.78 0.63 -6.28
C ARG A 86 4.42 -0.23 -5.21
N HIS A 87 5.32 0.36 -4.42
CA HIS A 87 5.98 -0.34 -3.33
C HIS A 87 5.01 -0.74 -2.21
N ALA A 88 4.07 0.14 -1.85
CA ALA A 88 3.12 -0.07 -0.76
C ALA A 88 2.06 -1.15 -1.07
N PHE A 89 1.86 -1.54 -2.35
CA PHE A 89 0.87 -2.53 -2.75
C PHE A 89 1.01 -3.87 -2.01
N PHE A 90 2.23 -4.39 -1.87
CA PHE A 90 2.47 -5.66 -1.19
C PHE A 90 2.20 -5.62 0.32
N TYR A 91 2.20 -4.42 0.90
CA TYR A 91 1.98 -4.17 2.34
C TYR A 91 0.55 -3.69 2.64
N ALA A 92 -0.31 -3.64 1.63
CA ALA A 92 -1.71 -3.34 1.82
C ALA A 92 -2.41 -4.53 2.48
N PHE A 93 -3.15 -4.26 3.55
CA PHE A 93 -3.99 -5.24 4.22
C PHE A 93 -5.17 -5.67 3.33
N ASP A 94 -5.81 -4.70 2.68
CA ASP A 94 -6.99 -4.89 1.84
C ASP A 94 -6.64 -4.64 0.36
N GLN A 95 -5.74 -5.46 -0.20
CA GLN A 95 -5.28 -5.33 -1.59
C GLN A 95 -6.42 -5.28 -2.60
N ASP A 96 -7.57 -5.89 -2.34
CA ASP A 96 -8.76 -5.81 -3.21
C ASP A 96 -9.29 -4.37 -3.35
N ASN A 97 -9.16 -3.56 -2.31
CA ASN A 97 -9.59 -2.16 -2.26
C ASN A 97 -8.52 -1.16 -2.71
N TYR A 98 -7.43 -1.62 -3.32
CA TYR A 98 -6.30 -0.76 -3.66
C TYR A 98 -6.62 0.35 -4.67
N TYR A 99 -7.79 0.28 -5.32
CA TYR A 99 -8.31 1.36 -6.16
C TYR A 99 -8.50 2.69 -5.40
N GLU A 100 -8.65 2.64 -4.07
CA GLU A 100 -8.70 3.84 -3.22
C GLU A 100 -7.45 4.73 -3.38
N VAL A 101 -6.28 4.11 -3.62
CA VAL A 101 -4.99 4.82 -3.78
C VAL A 101 -4.96 5.66 -5.06
N TYR A 102 -5.78 5.36 -6.06
CA TYR A 102 -5.83 6.09 -7.32
C TYR A 102 -6.22 7.56 -7.12
N ASN A 103 -7.02 7.85 -6.09
CA ASN A 103 -7.42 9.21 -5.72
C ASN A 103 -6.28 10.06 -5.10
N ALA A 104 -5.08 9.50 -4.92
CA ALA A 104 -3.91 10.26 -4.49
C ALA A 104 -3.23 11.01 -5.65
N PHE A 105 -3.55 10.69 -6.91
CA PHE A 105 -2.91 11.27 -8.09
C PHE A 105 -3.70 12.46 -8.62
N ALA A 106 -2.97 13.47 -9.10
CA ALA A 106 -3.57 14.61 -9.79
C ALA A 106 -3.70 14.34 -11.29
N ARG A 107 -2.75 13.59 -11.88
CA ARG A 107 -2.78 13.16 -13.28
C ARG A 107 -3.38 11.77 -13.38
N PHE A 108 -4.42 11.66 -14.21
CA PHE A 108 -5.03 10.38 -14.58
C PHE A 108 -4.02 9.37 -15.14
N SER A 109 -2.98 9.82 -15.85
CA SER A 109 -1.93 8.95 -16.38
C SER A 109 -1.18 8.20 -15.28
N ASN A 110 -0.93 8.82 -14.13
CA ASN A 110 -0.25 8.16 -13.01
C ASN A 110 -1.17 7.17 -12.28
N ALA A 111 -2.46 7.50 -12.13
CA ALA A 111 -3.45 6.56 -11.62
C ALA A 111 -3.56 5.32 -12.52
N PHE A 112 -3.59 5.51 -13.84
CA PHE A 112 -3.63 4.40 -14.81
C PHE A 112 -2.37 3.54 -14.76
N ARG A 113 -1.18 4.15 -14.66
CA ARG A 113 0.09 3.40 -14.48
C ARG A 113 0.10 2.56 -13.21
N LEU A 114 -0.49 3.05 -12.12
CA LEU A 114 -0.63 2.27 -10.89
C LEU A 114 -1.63 1.12 -11.08
N HIS A 115 -2.73 1.36 -11.80
CA HIS A 115 -3.71 0.32 -12.14
C HIS A 115 -3.06 -0.83 -12.92
N ASP A 116 -2.34 -0.53 -14.00
CA ASP A 116 -1.63 -1.52 -14.82
C ASP A 116 -0.64 -2.34 -13.98
N TYR A 117 0.09 -1.67 -13.08
CA TYR A 117 1.01 -2.33 -12.15
C TYR A 117 0.28 -3.31 -11.22
N VAL A 118 -0.84 -2.90 -10.61
CA VAL A 118 -1.62 -3.77 -9.71
C VAL A 118 -2.14 -5.00 -10.46
N LEU A 119 -2.62 -4.83 -11.70
CA LEU A 119 -3.06 -5.95 -12.53
C LEU A 119 -1.91 -6.92 -12.83
N SER A 120 -0.73 -6.40 -13.16
CA SER A 120 0.44 -7.26 -13.44
C SER A 120 0.91 -8.03 -12.21
N GLN A 121 0.78 -7.46 -11.00
CA GLN A 121 1.12 -8.18 -9.76
C GLN A 121 0.10 -9.25 -9.40
N ARG A 122 -1.19 -9.03 -9.68
CA ARG A 122 -2.26 -10.01 -9.41
C ARG A 122 -2.27 -11.18 -10.39
N ASN A 123 -1.83 -10.96 -11.63
CA ASN A 123 -1.76 -11.98 -12.68
C ASN A 123 -0.31 -12.14 -13.18
N PRO A 124 0.50 -13.05 -12.59
CA PRO A 124 1.88 -13.29 -13.02
C PRO A 124 2.02 -13.90 -14.43
N VAL A 125 0.91 -14.12 -15.17
CA VAL A 125 0.91 -14.66 -16.53
C VAL A 125 1.39 -13.64 -17.58
N PHE A 126 1.42 -12.34 -17.27
CA PHE A 126 1.96 -11.31 -18.17
C PHE A 126 3.39 -10.93 -17.78
N ASN A 127 4.33 -11.87 -17.90
CA ASN A 127 5.74 -11.52 -18.02
C ASN A 127 6.09 -11.53 -19.53
N PRO A 128 6.25 -10.38 -20.20
CA PRO A 128 6.73 -10.36 -21.57
C PRO A 128 8.18 -10.84 -21.56
N THR A 129 8.38 -12.11 -21.93
CA THR A 129 9.72 -12.61 -22.25
C THR A 129 10.29 -11.80 -23.42
N PRO A 130 11.58 -11.46 -23.41
CA PRO A 130 12.21 -10.78 -24.53
C PRO A 130 12.12 -11.64 -25.80
N GLY A 131 11.22 -11.24 -26.71
CA GLY A 131 11.30 -11.47 -28.15
C GLY A 131 11.36 -12.91 -28.65
N ASN A 132 10.20 -13.54 -28.84
CA ASN A 132 9.94 -14.28 -30.06
C ASN A 132 8.88 -13.52 -30.87
N PRO A 133 9.18 -12.98 -32.07
CA PRO A 133 8.22 -12.22 -32.85
C PRO A 133 7.30 -13.19 -33.60
N GLY A 134 6.15 -13.50 -33.01
CA GLY A 134 5.14 -14.33 -33.66
C GLY A 134 3.78 -14.29 -32.99
N ASN A 135 2.92 -13.41 -33.54
CA ASN A 135 1.46 -13.49 -33.64
C ASN A 135 0.68 -12.34 -32.95
N PRO A 136 0.05 -11.41 -33.70
CA PRO A 136 -0.90 -10.46 -33.17
C PRO A 136 -2.25 -11.17 -32.93
N GLY A 137 -2.35 -11.86 -31.79
CA GLY A 137 -3.54 -12.60 -31.39
C GLY A 137 -4.30 -11.89 -30.27
N ASN A 138 -5.21 -10.98 -30.66
CA ASN A 138 -6.45 -10.59 -29.97
C ASN A 138 -6.37 -10.19 -28.48
N PRO A 139 -6.59 -8.91 -28.11
CA PRO A 139 -6.83 -8.56 -26.71
C PRO A 139 -8.17 -9.19 -26.29
N THR A 140 -8.11 -10.34 -25.64
CA THR A 140 -9.24 -10.83 -24.85
C THR A 140 -9.41 -9.90 -23.68
N PHE A 141 -10.23 -8.86 -23.87
CA PHE A 141 -10.79 -8.10 -22.78
C PHE A 141 -11.45 -9.10 -21.83
N PRO A 142 -11.12 -9.12 -20.53
CA PRO A 142 -11.95 -9.83 -19.58
C PRO A 142 -13.37 -9.28 -19.71
N PRO A 143 -14.41 -10.14 -19.68
CA PRO A 143 -15.78 -9.64 -19.70
C PRO A 143 -15.92 -8.58 -18.61
N VAL A 144 -16.57 -7.47 -18.94
CA VAL A 144 -16.97 -6.42 -18.00
C VAL A 144 -18.04 -7.02 -17.08
N SER A 145 -17.63 -7.91 -16.17
CA SER A 145 -18.50 -8.64 -15.26
C SER A 145 -18.07 -8.48 -13.82
N ASN A 146 -17.06 -7.65 -13.53
CA ASN A 146 -17.02 -7.01 -12.23
C ASN A 146 -18.05 -5.89 -12.31
N PRO A 147 -19.24 -6.03 -11.69
CA PRO A 147 -20.11 -4.89 -11.51
C PRO A 147 -19.24 -3.82 -10.85
N VAL A 148 -19.15 -2.64 -11.46
CA VAL A 148 -18.71 -1.44 -10.76
C VAL A 148 -19.45 -1.49 -9.43
N PRO A 149 -18.78 -1.58 -8.27
CA PRO A 149 -19.46 -1.41 -7.00
C PRO A 149 -20.20 -0.10 -7.17
N ASN A 150 -21.53 -0.15 -7.15
CA ASN A 150 -22.34 1.05 -7.24
C ASN A 150 -21.69 2.05 -6.30
N LEU A 151 -21.15 3.12 -6.86
CA LEU A 151 -20.69 4.27 -6.09
C LEU A 151 -21.97 4.80 -5.47
N ILE A 152 -22.39 4.19 -4.36
CA ILE A 152 -23.34 4.77 -3.45
C ILE A 152 -22.57 5.97 -2.96
N PHE A 153 -22.82 7.10 -3.62
CA PHE A 153 -22.46 8.42 -3.19
C PHE A 153 -23.11 8.53 -1.83
N ARG A 154 -22.39 8.14 -0.76
CA ARG A 154 -22.86 8.31 0.60
C ARG A 154 -22.87 9.82 0.77
N PRO A 155 -24.04 10.48 0.76
CA PRO A 155 -24.06 11.90 0.98
C PRO A 155 -23.36 12.13 2.33
N MET A 156 -22.54 13.17 2.39
CA MET A 156 -21.76 13.59 3.56
C MET A 156 -22.64 14.04 4.75
N THR A 157 -23.91 13.63 4.78
CA THR A 157 -24.94 14.04 5.72
C THR A 157 -24.93 13.24 7.03
N THR A 158 -24.28 12.06 7.08
CA THR A 158 -24.26 11.22 8.30
C THR A 158 -23.53 11.88 9.48
N ARG A 159 -22.54 12.75 9.23
CA ARG A 159 -21.81 13.44 10.31
C ARG A 159 -22.58 14.62 10.90
N ILE A 160 -23.41 15.29 10.12
CA ILE A 160 -24.20 16.44 10.58
C ILE A 160 -25.36 15.97 11.46
N THR A 161 -26.02 14.85 11.12
CA THR A 161 -27.16 14.33 11.91
C THR A 161 -26.75 13.82 13.29
N MET A 162 -25.54 13.26 13.46
CA MET A 162 -25.01 12.90 14.79
C MET A 162 -24.66 14.14 15.63
N ALA A 163 -24.10 15.20 15.03
CA ALA A 163 -23.81 16.45 15.74
C ALA A 163 -25.08 17.14 16.25
N ILE A 164 -26.18 17.11 15.48
CA ILE A 164 -27.46 17.70 15.88
C ILE A 164 -28.13 16.88 17.00
N ARG A 165 -28.02 15.55 17.01
CA ARG A 165 -28.51 14.71 18.12
C ARG A 165 -27.68 14.89 19.39
N ALA A 166 -26.37 15.07 19.28
CA ALA A 166 -25.50 15.37 20.43
C ALA A 166 -25.79 16.76 21.03
N LEU A 167 -26.02 17.79 20.20
CA LEU A 167 -26.40 19.11 20.70
C LEU A 167 -27.77 19.13 21.41
N LYS A 168 -28.76 18.37 20.93
CA LYS A 168 -30.07 18.28 21.61
C LYS A 168 -30.00 17.62 22.99
N ILE A 169 -29.03 16.73 23.22
CA ILE A 169 -28.83 16.07 24.53
C ILE A 169 -28.13 17.01 25.52
N VAL A 170 -27.25 17.90 25.06
CA VAL A 170 -26.54 18.86 25.92
C VAL A 170 -27.43 20.03 26.35
N ILE A 171 -28.45 20.39 25.56
CA ILE A 171 -29.37 21.50 25.88
C ILE A 171 -30.56 21.04 26.76
N SER A 172 -30.70 19.74 27.03
CA SER A 172 -31.80 19.16 27.84
C SER A 172 -31.37 18.74 29.27
N ARG A 173 -30.24 19.24 29.77
CA ARG A 173 -29.84 19.25 31.19
C ARG A 173 -29.60 20.68 31.62
#